data_AF-A0A7V6N9M5-F1
#
_entry.id   AF-A0A7V6N9M5-F1
#
_cell.length_a   1.000
_cell.length_b   1.000
_cell.length_c   1.000
_cell.angle_alpha   90.00
_cell.angle_beta   90.00
_cell.angle_gamma   90.00
#
_symmetry.space_group_name_H-M   'P 1'
#
loop_
_entity.id
_entity.type
_entity.pdbx_description
1 polymer ?
#
loop_
_entity_poly.entity_id
_entity_poly.type
_entity_poly.pdbx_seq_one_letter_code
_entity_poly.pdbx_strand_id
1 'polypeptide(L)'
;SFSEGKVRLQRLMEEGVDTLEMELPGLITVVREINNPRLPSLRGKRQARNAELNVLTADDLGLDENLTGLNGSPTQVVNIFTPKHEKIVEKFDGDSDEAVELIVRRLDEFTKR
;
A
#
# COMPACT_ATOMS: atom_id res chain seq x y z
N SER A 1 -11.45 -18.46 3.64
CA SER A 1 -11.50 -19.90 3.31
C SER A 1 -11.88 -20.08 1.86
N PHE A 2 -11.52 -21.21 1.24
CA PHE A 2 -11.92 -21.56 -0.13
C PHE A 2 -12.81 -22.80 -0.08
N SER A 3 -13.97 -22.76 -0.71
CA SER A 3 -14.90 -23.89 -0.81
C SER A 3 -15.84 -23.69 -2.00
N GLU A 4 -16.06 -24.73 -2.80
CA GLU A 4 -17.12 -24.75 -3.83
C GLU A 4 -17.10 -23.55 -4.80
N GLY A 5 -15.91 -23.14 -5.25
CA GLY A 5 -15.78 -21.99 -6.17
C GLY A 5 -16.00 -20.63 -5.50
N LYS A 6 -16.08 -20.57 -4.17
CA LYS A 6 -16.19 -19.33 -3.41
C LYS A 6 -14.98 -19.12 -2.52
N VAL A 7 -14.73 -17.85 -2.21
CA VAL A 7 -13.71 -17.40 -1.27
C VAL A 7 -14.33 -16.49 -0.23
N ARG A 8 -14.08 -16.81 1.05
CA ARG A 8 -14.35 -15.91 2.18
C ARG A 8 -13.08 -15.18 2.59
N LEU A 9 -13.15 -13.87 2.69
CA LEU A 9 -12.03 -12.98 2.99
C LEU A 9 -12.41 -11.92 4.01
N GLN A 10 -11.40 -11.30 4.61
CA GLN A 10 -11.55 -10.11 5.45
C GLN A 10 -10.92 -8.93 4.73
N ARG A 11 -11.71 -7.88 4.51
CA ARG A 11 -11.22 -6.61 3.97
C ARG A 11 -10.90 -5.68 5.14
N LEU A 12 -9.68 -5.16 5.16
CA LEU A 12 -9.26 -4.19 6.16
C LEU A 12 -9.91 -2.82 5.86
N MET A 13 -10.49 -2.22 6.90
CA MET A 13 -11.09 -0.89 6.91
C MET A 13 -10.43 -0.07 8.02
N GLU A 14 -10.59 1.25 8.02
CA GLU A 14 -9.96 2.14 9.01
C GLU A 14 -10.33 1.78 10.46
N GLU A 15 -11.59 1.42 10.70
CA GLU A 15 -12.12 1.10 12.03
C GLU A 15 -12.40 -0.39 12.26
N GLY A 16 -11.93 -1.28 11.37
CA GLY A 16 -12.18 -2.72 11.55
C GLY A 16 -12.04 -3.56 10.30
N VAL A 17 -12.86 -4.61 10.20
CA VAL A 17 -12.81 -5.57 9.08
C VAL A 17 -14.21 -5.93 8.60
N ASP A 18 -14.37 -5.97 7.27
CA ASP A 18 -15.55 -6.53 6.63
C ASP A 18 -15.29 -8.01 6.31
N THR A 19 -16.18 -8.89 6.72
CA THR A 19 -16.14 -10.30 6.29
C THR A 19 -17.00 -10.46 5.04
N LEU A 20 -16.36 -10.82 3.93
CA LEU A 20 -16.97 -10.89 2.61
C LEU A 20 -16.86 -12.30 2.04
N GLU A 21 -17.80 -12.67 1.16
CA GLU A 21 -17.76 -13.87 0.34
C GLU A 21 -17.88 -13.48 -1.13
N MET A 22 -17.04 -14.07 -1.99
CA MET A 22 -16.99 -13.78 -3.42
C MET A 22 -16.91 -15.09 -4.22
N GLU A 23 -17.58 -15.14 -5.37
CA GLU A 23 -17.47 -16.26 -6.32
C GLU A 23 -16.21 -16.14 -7.18
N LEU A 24 -15.64 -17.27 -7.58
CA LEU A 24 -14.44 -17.34 -8.42
C LEU A 24 -14.81 -17.59 -9.89
N PRO A 25 -14.05 -17.03 -10.86
CA PRO A 25 -12.80 -16.29 -10.69
C PRO A 25 -13.01 -14.85 -10.19
N GLY A 26 -12.10 -14.37 -9.36
CA GLY A 26 -12.12 -13.00 -8.85
C GLY A 26 -10.73 -12.47 -8.55
N LEU A 27 -10.61 -11.14 -8.50
CA LEU A 27 -9.36 -10.43 -8.21
C LEU A 27 -9.33 -10.02 -6.74
N ILE A 28 -8.24 -10.35 -6.04
CA ILE A 28 -8.03 -9.96 -4.65
C ILE A 28 -6.72 -9.17 -4.57
N THR A 29 -6.80 -7.92 -4.15
CA THR A 29 -5.64 -7.11 -3.75
C THR A 29 -5.35 -7.35 -2.28
N VAL A 30 -4.10 -7.64 -1.93
CA VAL A 30 -3.71 -7.95 -0.55
C VAL A 30 -2.87 -6.81 0.03
N VAL A 31 -3.03 -6.57 1.34
CA VAL A 31 -2.20 -5.64 2.11
C VAL A 31 -1.04 -6.37 2.77
N ARG A 32 -0.02 -5.63 3.21
CA ARG A 32 1.19 -6.22 3.82
C ARG A 32 0.87 -7.07 5.04
N GLU A 33 -0.18 -6.70 5.77
CA GLU A 33 -0.61 -7.28 7.04
C GLU A 33 -1.21 -8.69 6.87
N ILE A 34 -1.50 -9.14 5.64
CA ILE A 34 -2.15 -10.43 5.40
C ILE A 34 -1.33 -11.62 5.91
N ASN A 35 0.01 -11.54 5.84
CA ASN A 35 0.91 -12.55 6.38
C ASN A 35 2.36 -12.03 6.50
N ASN A 36 3.23 -12.86 7.08
CA ASN A 36 4.69 -12.68 7.01
C ASN A 36 5.26 -13.61 5.93
N PRO A 37 5.87 -13.09 4.84
CA PRO A 37 6.45 -13.92 3.80
C PRO A 37 7.51 -14.88 4.34
N ARG A 38 7.38 -16.17 4.01
CA ARG A 38 8.34 -17.20 4.43
C ARG A 38 9.71 -16.99 3.77
N LEU A 39 10.78 -17.33 4.49
CA LEU A 39 12.11 -17.39 3.89
C LEU A 39 12.21 -18.54 2.86
N PRO A 40 12.85 -18.32 1.70
CA PRO A 40 13.02 -19.36 0.70
C PRO A 40 14.04 -20.41 1.16
N SER A 41 13.76 -21.68 0.89
CA SER A 41 14.70 -22.78 1.13
C SER A 41 15.85 -22.79 0.11
N LEU A 42 16.97 -23.45 0.43
CA LEU A 42 18.08 -23.63 -0.51
C LEU A 42 17.65 -24.31 -1.81
N ARG A 43 16.78 -25.32 -1.71
CA ARG A 43 16.18 -25.99 -2.88
C ARG A 43 15.32 -25.03 -3.69
N GLY A 44 14.50 -24.22 -3.02
CA GLY A 44 13.66 -23.20 -3.67
C GLY A 44 14.49 -22.17 -4.43
N LYS A 45 15.58 -21.67 -3.84
CA LYS A 45 16.51 -20.75 -4.53
C LYS A 45 17.14 -21.38 -5.77
N ARG A 46 17.56 -22.64 -5.70
CA ARG A 46 18.14 -23.36 -6.86
C ARG A 46 17.12 -23.54 -7.98
N GLN A 47 15.88 -23.91 -7.65
CA GLN A 47 14.81 -24.05 -8.63
C GLN A 47 14.45 -22.72 -9.28
N ALA A 48 14.29 -21.66 -8.48
CA ALA A 48 13.95 -20.33 -8.99
C ALA A 48 15.01 -19.79 -9.95
N ARG A 49 16.30 -20.03 -9.68
CA ARG A 49 17.40 -19.62 -10.58
C ARG A 49 17.33 -20.30 -11.94
N ASN A 50 16.86 -21.53 -12.00
CA ASN A 50 16.79 -22.31 -13.23
C ASN A 50 15.42 -22.20 -13.92
N ALA A 51 14.48 -21.42 -13.37
CA ALA A 51 13.17 -21.24 -13.97
C ALA A 51 13.31 -20.47 -15.28
N GLU A 52 12.70 -20.97 -16.34
CA GLU A 52 12.62 -20.26 -17.61
C GLU A 52 11.69 -19.05 -17.45
N LEU A 53 12.21 -17.86 -17.78
CA LEU A 53 11.44 -16.62 -17.76
C LEU A 53 10.80 -16.44 -19.13
N ASN A 54 9.48 -16.59 -19.20
CA ASN A 54 8.74 -16.25 -20.41
C ASN A 54 8.58 -14.73 -20.49
N VAL A 55 9.37 -14.09 -21.36
CA VAL A 55 9.31 -12.65 -21.59
C VAL A 55 8.27 -12.39 -22.68
N LEU A 56 7.21 -11.68 -22.32
CA LEU A 56 6.13 -11.29 -23.23
C LEU A 56 6.26 -9.81 -23.58
N THR A 57 6.10 -9.50 -24.87
CA THR A 57 6.01 -8.15 -25.41
C THR A 57 4.54 -7.72 -25.57
N ALA A 58 4.31 -6.45 -25.89
CA ALA A 58 2.96 -5.97 -26.22
C ALA A 58 2.40 -6.67 -27.48
N ASP A 59 3.27 -6.94 -28.46
CA ASP A 59 2.93 -7.65 -29.70
C ASP A 59 2.50 -9.10 -29.43
N ASP A 60 3.19 -9.80 -28.53
CA ASP A 60 2.84 -11.17 -28.12
C ASP A 60 1.43 -11.26 -27.50
N LEU A 61 0.92 -10.14 -26.97
CA LEU A 61 -0.38 -10.01 -26.34
C LEU A 61 -1.42 -9.31 -27.23
N GLY A 62 -1.03 -8.83 -28.41
CA GLY A 62 -1.91 -8.10 -29.33
C GLY A 62 -2.48 -6.80 -28.75
N LEU A 63 -1.71 -6.09 -27.92
CA LEU A 63 -2.16 -4.86 -27.27
C LEU A 63 -2.04 -3.64 -28.20
N ASP A 64 -3.00 -2.71 -28.11
CA ASP A 64 -2.96 -1.44 -28.84
C ASP A 64 -1.98 -0.46 -28.17
N GLU A 65 -1.05 0.10 -28.95
CA GLU A 65 -0.09 1.11 -28.51
C GLU A 65 -0.76 2.40 -28.01
N ASN A 66 -1.97 2.70 -28.48
CA ASN A 66 -2.74 3.86 -28.02
C ASN A 66 -3.45 3.62 -26.68
N LEU A 67 -3.49 2.37 -26.21
CA LEU A 67 -4.08 1.97 -24.93
C LEU A 67 -3.03 1.48 -23.92
N THR A 68 -1.74 1.66 -24.24
CA THR A 68 -0.63 1.22 -23.39
C THR A 68 0.41 2.33 -23.18
N GLY A 69 1.20 2.19 -22.10
CA GLY A 69 2.26 3.14 -21.77
C GLY A 69 1.75 4.57 -21.51
N LEU A 70 2.56 5.55 -21.92
CA LEU A 70 2.22 6.98 -21.79
C LEU A 70 1.05 7.39 -22.70
N ASN A 71 0.96 6.79 -23.90
CA ASN A 71 -0.08 7.11 -24.87
C ASN A 71 -1.48 6.70 -24.37
N GLY A 72 -1.57 5.55 -23.72
CA GLY A 72 -2.83 5.05 -23.15
C GLY A 72 -3.16 5.52 -21.73
N SER A 73 -2.28 6.30 -21.09
CA SER A 73 -2.52 6.75 -19.71
C SER A 73 -3.52 7.90 -19.67
N PRO A 74 -4.63 7.80 -18.91
CA PRO A 74 -5.57 8.90 -18.74
C PRO A 74 -5.02 10.04 -17.87
N THR A 75 -3.92 9.79 -17.13
CA THR A 75 -3.28 10.76 -16.24
C THR A 75 -1.87 11.08 -16.73
N GLN A 76 -1.44 12.33 -16.55
CA GLN A 76 -0.09 12.80 -16.89
C GLN A 76 0.53 13.51 -15.69
N VAL A 77 1.76 13.13 -15.34
CA VAL A 77 2.50 13.76 -14.26
C VAL A 77 3.11 15.06 -14.78
N VAL A 78 2.53 16.20 -14.39
CA VAL A 78 2.95 17.53 -14.89
C VAL A 78 4.18 18.07 -14.15
N ASN A 79 4.29 17.80 -12.85
CA ASN A 79 5.40 18.28 -12.04
C ASN A 79 5.63 17.34 -10.84
N ILE A 80 6.89 17.16 -10.47
CA ILE A 80 7.30 16.42 -9.29
C ILE A 80 8.16 17.36 -8.45
N PHE A 81 7.78 17.58 -7.20
CA PHE A 81 8.55 18.41 -6.27
C PHE A 81 8.63 17.74 -4.91
N THR A 82 9.69 18.06 -4.17
CA THR A 82 9.85 17.61 -2.78
C THR A 82 9.15 18.60 -1.85
N PRO A 83 8.24 18.17 -0.96
CA PRO A 83 7.62 19.06 0.00
C PRO A 83 8.69 19.69 0.92
N LYS A 84 8.65 21.02 1.08
CA LYS A 84 9.50 21.72 2.05
C LYS A 84 8.86 21.58 3.44
N HIS A 85 9.54 20.91 4.35
CA HIS A 85 9.10 20.83 5.75
C HIS A 85 9.78 21.94 6.56
N GLU A 86 9.02 22.96 6.94
CA GLU A 86 9.46 23.93 7.95
C GLU A 86 9.15 23.35 9.34
N LYS A 87 10.19 23.13 10.14
CA LYS A 87 10.03 22.67 11.53
C LYS A 87 10.08 23.88 12.46
N ILE A 88 8.96 24.18 13.11
CA ILE A 88 8.93 25.12 14.23
C ILE A 88 9.22 24.30 15.48
N VAL A 89 10.36 24.56 16.11
CA VAL A 89 10.78 23.88 17.34
C VAL A 89 10.81 24.92 18.45
N GLU A 90 10.09 24.65 19.54
CA GLU A 90 10.11 25.46 20.75
C GLU A 90 10.70 24.60 21.87
N LYS A 91 11.73 25.13 22.53
CA LYS A 91 12.27 24.49 23.74
C LYS A 91 11.40 24.91 24.92
N PHE A 92 11.10 23.94 25.78
CA PHE A 92 10.32 24.14 26.98
C PHE A 92 11.13 23.61 28.16
N ASP A 93 11.39 24.45 29.17
CA ASP A 93 12.25 24.17 30.31
C ASP A 93 11.49 24.26 31.66
N GLY A 94 10.16 24.10 31.63
CA GLY A 94 9.29 24.08 32.83
C GLY A 94 9.12 22.69 33.43
N ASP A 95 8.21 22.56 34.40
CA ASP A 95 7.91 21.27 35.04
C ASP A 95 6.95 20.39 34.20
N SER A 96 6.64 19.20 34.71
CA SER A 96 5.79 18.23 34.00
C SER A 96 4.35 18.71 33.82
N ASP A 97 3.79 19.44 34.78
CA ASP A 97 2.40 19.87 34.74
C ASP A 97 2.23 21.00 33.72
N GLU A 98 3.17 21.93 33.70
CA GLU A 98 3.25 23.00 32.70
C GLU A 98 3.48 22.46 31.27
N ALA A 99 4.29 21.40 31.13
CA ALA A 99 4.52 20.74 29.84
C ALA A 99 3.24 20.09 29.29
N VAL A 100 2.46 19.43 30.15
CA VAL A 100 1.19 18.80 29.78
C VAL A 100 0.19 19.86 29.32
N GLU A 101 0.07 20.96 30.06
CA GLU A 101 -0.83 22.06 29.68
C GLU A 101 -0.43 22.67 28.32
N LEU A 102 0.87 22.87 28.08
CA LEU A 102 1.37 23.36 26.81
C LEU A 102 1.03 22.43 25.64
N ILE A 103 1.24 21.11 25.80
CA ILE A 103 0.95 20.12 24.76
C ILE A 103 -0.54 20.09 24.45
N VAL A 104 -1.41 20.03 25.47
CA VAL A 104 -2.86 20.01 25.29
C VAL A 104 -3.33 21.26 24.58
N ARG A 105 -2.85 22.44 24.99
CA ARG A 105 -3.17 23.72 24.34
C ARG A 105 -2.77 23.72 22.87
N ARG A 106 -1.55 23.30 22.54
CA ARG A 106 -1.09 23.26 21.14
C ARG A 106 -1.88 22.28 20.31
N LEU A 107 -2.19 21.09 20.84
CA LEU A 107 -3.01 20.11 20.12
C LEU A 107 -4.43 20.64 19.83
N ASP A 108 -5.04 21.36 20.79
CA ASP A 108 -6.36 22.00 20.60
C ASP A 108 -6.32 23.10 19.52
N GLU A 109 -5.26 23.91 19.48
CA GLU A 109 -5.04 24.89 18.41
C GLU A 109 -4.88 24.22 17.03
N PHE A 110 -4.26 23.03 16.97
CA PHE A 110 -4.07 22.28 15.73
C PHE A 110 -5.35 21.60 15.22
N THR A 111 -6.21 21.08 16.10
CA THR A 111 -7.42 20.32 15.71
C THR A 111 -8.64 21.19 15.41
N LYS A 112 -8.64 22.48 15.79
CA LYS A 112 -9.71 23.44 15.47
C LYS A 112 -9.63 24.04 14.06
N ARG A 113 -8.73 23.55 13.21
CA ARG A 113 -8.64 23.92 11.79
C ARG A 113 -9.47 23.01 10.90
#